data_AF-A0A7K6ZU80-F1
#
_entry.id   AF-A0A7K6ZU80-F1
#
_cell.length_a   1.000
_cell.length_b   1.000
_cell.length_c   1.000
_cell.angle_alpha   90.00
_cell.angle_beta   90.00
_cell.angle_gamma   90.00
#
_symmetry.space_group_name_H-M   'P 1'
#
loop_
_entity.id
_entity.type
_entity.pdbx_description
1 polymer ?
#
loop_
_entity_poly.entity_id
_entity_poly.type
_entity_poly.pdbx_seq_one_letter_code
_entity_poly.pdbx_strand_id
1 'polypeptide(L)'
;QEIFGPILAVYVYPERRFHDVLELIDTTTPYGLTGAVFAREKSAIEDARKRLRNAAGNFYINDKSTGAVVAQQPFGGSRISAGTNDKPGGPHYLLRWTSPQAVKETHEPLPDWRYSYMQ
;
A
#
# COMPACT_ATOMS: atom_id res chain seq x y z
N GLN A 1 -2.64 -6.41 19.84
CA GLN A 1 -2.86 -5.08 20.44
C GLN A 1 -1.62 -4.25 20.17
N GLU A 2 -1.76 -2.94 20.02
CA GLU A 2 -0.63 -2.03 19.83
C GLU A 2 -0.20 -1.46 21.19
N ILE A 3 1.09 -1.61 21.54
CA ILE A 3 1.60 -1.30 22.89
C ILE A 3 2.36 0.04 22.93
N PHE A 4 2.95 0.49 21.81
CA PHE A 4 3.73 1.75 21.72
C PHE A 4 4.86 1.90 22.75
N GLY A 5 5.57 0.80 23.04
CA GLY A 5 6.75 0.79 23.92
C GLY A 5 7.84 -0.14 23.40
N PRO A 6 9.01 -0.20 24.06
CA PRO A 6 10.14 -1.04 23.65
C PRO A 6 9.92 -2.52 24.02
N ILE A 7 8.81 -3.10 23.56
CA ILE A 7 8.40 -4.48 23.85
C ILE A 7 8.38 -5.26 22.55
N LEU A 8 9.14 -6.36 22.51
CA LEU A 8 9.21 -7.29 21.39
C LEU A 8 8.66 -8.66 21.81
N ALA A 9 7.68 -9.17 21.07
CA ALA A 9 7.19 -10.53 21.21
C ALA A 9 7.79 -11.42 20.13
N VAL A 10 8.19 -12.64 20.50
CA VAL A 10 8.77 -13.63 19.59
C VAL A 10 7.93 -14.89 19.58
N TYR A 11 7.57 -15.37 18.39
CA TYR A 11 6.89 -16.64 18.17
C TYR A 11 7.76 -17.54 17.32
N VAL A 12 8.14 -18.70 17.86
CA VAL A 12 8.96 -19.71 17.16
C VAL A 12 8.03 -20.74 16.52
N TYR A 13 8.28 -21.06 15.26
CA TYR A 13 7.49 -22.03 14.50
C TYR A 13 8.38 -23.11 13.86
N PRO A 14 7.87 -24.34 13.65
CA PRO A 14 8.61 -25.35 12.89
C PRO A 14 8.75 -24.96 11.42
N GLU A 15 9.94 -25.13 10.84
CA GLU A 15 10.26 -24.75 9.44
C GLU A 15 9.19 -25.20 8.42
N ARG A 16 8.73 -26.45 8.54
CA ARG A 16 7.72 -27.05 7.64
C ARG A 16 6.36 -26.35 7.67
N ARG A 17 6.12 -25.45 8.62
CA ARG A 17 4.87 -24.68 8.78
C ARG A 17 4.98 -23.25 8.25
N PHE A 18 6.01 -22.93 7.46
CA PHE A 18 6.20 -21.59 6.89
C PHE A 18 4.93 -21.01 6.26
N HIS A 19 4.20 -21.78 5.44
CA HIS A 19 2.98 -21.31 4.80
C HIS A 19 1.84 -21.04 5.79
N ASP A 20 1.65 -21.90 6.79
CA ASP A 20 0.66 -21.70 7.85
C ASP A 20 0.97 -20.41 8.64
N VAL A 21 2.24 -20.11 8.84
CA VAL A 21 2.67 -18.91 9.57
C VAL A 21 2.45 -17.65 8.75
N LEU A 22 2.60 -17.69 7.42
CA LEU A 22 2.22 -16.57 6.57
C LEU A 22 0.71 -16.27 6.67
N GLU A 23 -0.13 -17.31 6.72
CA GLU A 23 -1.57 -17.15 6.93
C GLU A 23 -1.89 -16.63 8.34
N LEU A 24 -1.17 -17.13 9.35
CA LEU A 24 -1.27 -16.64 10.72
C LEU A 24 -0.94 -15.15 10.79
N ILE A 25 0.15 -14.69 10.16
CA ILE A 25 0.53 -13.27 10.11
C ILE A 25 -0.58 -12.44 9.47
N ASP A 26 -1.16 -12.91 8.36
CA ASP A 26 -2.21 -12.20 7.64
C ASP A 26 -3.51 -12.07 8.44
N THR A 27 -3.81 -13.03 9.32
CA THR A 27 -5.12 -13.14 10.01
C THR A 27 -5.11 -12.75 11.48
N THR A 28 -3.95 -12.81 12.16
CA THR A 28 -3.85 -12.61 13.62
C THR A 28 -4.23 -11.21 14.06
N THR A 29 -3.94 -10.20 13.25
CA THR A 29 -4.16 -8.80 13.64
C THR A 29 -5.01 -8.05 12.62
N PRO A 30 -5.82 -7.08 13.06
CA PRO A 30 -6.59 -6.25 12.15
C PRO A 30 -5.74 -5.14 11.50
N TYR A 31 -4.43 -5.15 11.72
CA TYR A 31 -3.48 -4.12 11.30
C TYR A 31 -2.78 -4.51 9.99
N GLY A 32 -2.42 -3.51 9.18
CA GLY A 32 -1.80 -3.64 7.86
C GLY A 32 -0.78 -2.54 7.52
N LEU A 33 0.01 -2.06 8.49
CA LEU A 33 0.93 -0.92 8.31
C LEU A 33 2.26 -1.28 7.63
N THR A 34 3.13 -1.96 8.37
CA THR A 34 4.46 -2.36 7.91
C THR A 34 4.70 -3.84 8.19
N GLY A 35 5.52 -4.46 7.37
CA GLY A 35 5.94 -5.85 7.55
C GLY A 35 7.25 -6.09 6.84
N ALA A 36 8.06 -7.01 7.35
CA ALA A 36 9.34 -7.35 6.76
C ALA A 36 9.50 -8.87 6.64
N VAL A 37 10.12 -9.32 5.55
CA VAL A 37 10.58 -10.70 5.41
C VAL A 37 12.10 -10.72 5.29
N PHE A 38 12.74 -11.62 6.03
CA PHE A 38 14.18 -11.86 5.93
C PHE A 38 14.39 -13.24 5.36
N ALA A 39 14.83 -13.31 4.11
CA ALA A 39 15.05 -14.56 3.39
C ALA A 39 16.06 -14.35 2.27
N ARG A 40 16.80 -15.41 1.93
CA ARG A 40 17.70 -15.44 0.77
C ARG A 40 17.10 -16.23 -0.40
N GLU A 41 16.22 -17.17 -0.11
CA GLU A 41 15.57 -17.98 -1.12
C GLU A 41 14.47 -17.18 -1.84
N LYS A 42 14.55 -17.12 -3.18
CA LYS A 42 13.62 -16.31 -3.99
C LYS A 42 12.17 -16.83 -3.93
N SER A 43 11.99 -18.15 -3.85
CA SER A 43 10.68 -18.79 -3.69
C SER A 43 9.99 -18.30 -2.41
N ALA A 44 10.68 -18.36 -1.27
CA ALA A 44 10.16 -17.91 0.02
C ALA A 44 9.82 -16.42 0.02
N ILE A 45 10.67 -15.56 -0.57
CA ILE A 45 10.39 -14.13 -0.72
C ILE A 45 9.11 -13.92 -1.56
N GLU A 46 8.98 -14.64 -2.67
CA GLU A 46 7.85 -14.45 -3.58
C GLU A 46 6.54 -14.96 -2.99
N ASP A 47 6.58 -16.08 -2.27
CA ASP A 47 5.44 -16.62 -1.54
C ASP A 47 4.99 -15.68 -0.43
N ALA A 48 5.93 -15.15 0.35
CA ALA A 48 5.64 -14.14 1.37
C ALA A 48 5.06 -12.87 0.75
N ARG A 49 5.66 -12.36 -0.34
CA ARG A 49 5.19 -11.17 -1.05
C ARG A 49 3.75 -11.32 -1.57
N LYS A 50 3.40 -12.50 -2.06
CA LYS A 50 2.04 -12.79 -2.55
C LYS A 50 1.03 -12.91 -1.40
N ARG A 51 1.36 -13.72 -0.38
CA ARG A 51 0.44 -14.02 0.73
C ARG A 51 0.25 -12.83 1.66
N LEU A 52 1.30 -12.04 1.90
CA LEU A 52 1.28 -10.88 2.80
C LEU A 52 0.99 -9.56 2.09
N ARG A 53 0.58 -9.59 0.82
CA ARG A 53 0.34 -8.39 -0.01
C ARG A 53 -0.54 -7.35 0.68
N ASN A 54 -1.57 -7.80 1.39
CA ASN A 54 -2.53 -6.94 2.08
C ASN A 54 -2.28 -6.86 3.60
N ALA A 55 -1.30 -7.59 4.12
CA ALA A 55 -0.91 -7.57 5.53
C ALA A 55 0.03 -6.40 5.87
N ALA A 56 0.61 -5.74 4.86
CA ALA A 56 1.45 -4.56 5.04
C ALA A 56 1.38 -3.63 3.84
N GLY A 57 1.04 -2.36 4.05
CA GLY A 57 1.12 -1.36 2.98
C GLY A 57 2.55 -0.89 2.69
N ASN A 58 3.47 -1.03 3.64
CA ASN A 58 4.91 -0.89 3.45
C ASN A 58 5.59 -2.24 3.77
N PHE A 59 5.96 -2.97 2.72
CA PHE A 59 6.56 -4.29 2.82
C PHE A 59 8.06 -4.24 2.50
N TYR A 60 8.88 -4.77 3.40
CA TYR A 60 10.34 -4.73 3.31
C TYR A 60 10.91 -6.13 3.11
N ILE A 61 11.97 -6.25 2.31
CA ILE A 61 12.68 -7.50 2.08
C ILE A 61 14.13 -7.29 2.53
N ASN A 62 14.58 -8.09 3.49
CA ASN A 62 15.94 -8.02 4.05
C ASN A 62 16.30 -6.64 4.63
N ASP A 63 15.31 -5.93 5.15
CA ASP A 63 15.48 -4.67 5.86
C ASP A 63 14.47 -4.58 7.01
N LYS A 64 14.77 -3.74 8.01
CA LYS A 64 13.87 -3.49 9.14
C LYS A 64 12.59 -2.78 8.65
N SER A 65 11.48 -2.99 9.35
CA SER A 65 10.16 -2.47 8.96
C SER A 65 9.95 -0.96 9.21
N THR A 66 11.00 -0.21 9.56
CA THR A 66 10.93 1.19 10.00
C THR A 66 11.86 2.09 9.19
N GLY A 67 11.60 3.41 9.22
CA GLY A 67 12.48 4.40 8.60
C GLY A 67 12.18 4.66 7.13
N ALA A 68 10.90 4.71 6.76
CA ALA A 68 10.49 5.16 5.44
C ALA A 68 11.02 6.58 5.17
N VAL A 69 11.65 6.77 4.02
CA VAL A 69 12.19 8.05 3.57
C VAL A 69 11.21 8.69 2.60
N VAL A 70 10.97 9.99 2.78
CA VAL A 70 10.11 10.79 1.90
C VAL A 70 10.55 10.63 0.44
N ALA A 71 9.58 10.48 -0.46
CA ALA A 71 9.75 10.25 -1.90
C ALA A 71 10.44 8.93 -2.30
N GLN A 72 10.88 8.10 -1.36
CA GLN A 72 11.44 6.77 -1.67
C GLN A 72 10.48 5.63 -1.30
N GLN A 73 9.93 5.66 -0.09
CA GLN A 73 8.93 4.69 0.37
C GLN A 73 7.69 5.44 0.89
N PRO A 74 6.78 5.92 0.02
CA PRO A 74 5.52 6.52 0.43
C PRO A 74 4.84 5.67 1.49
N PHE A 75 4.55 6.28 2.64
CA PHE A 75 4.23 5.54 3.86
C PHE A 75 2.72 5.44 4.06
N GLY A 76 2.24 4.25 4.41
CA GLY A 76 0.84 4.03 4.71
C GLY A 76 0.44 2.57 4.61
N GLY A 77 -0.64 2.20 5.29
CA GLY A 77 -1.19 0.86 5.36
C GLY A 77 -2.68 0.85 5.11
N SER A 78 -3.23 -0.31 4.79
CA SER A 78 -4.68 -0.53 4.78
C SER A 78 -5.13 -1.14 6.11
N ARG A 79 -6.36 -1.68 6.14
CA ARG A 79 -7.01 -2.21 7.35
C ARG A 79 -7.13 -1.14 8.44
N ILE A 80 -7.18 -1.53 9.70
CA ILE A 80 -7.36 -0.58 10.81
C ILE A 80 -6.12 0.34 10.98
N SER A 81 -4.95 -0.05 10.48
CA SER A 81 -3.67 0.61 10.82
C SER A 81 -3.46 2.05 10.36
N ALA A 82 -4.00 2.45 9.21
CA ALA A 82 -3.68 3.78 8.66
C ALA A 82 -4.88 4.53 8.12
N GLY A 83 -6.10 4.01 8.34
CA GLY A 83 -7.32 4.59 7.78
C GLY A 83 -7.40 4.44 6.26
N THR A 84 -7.13 5.54 5.54
CA THR A 84 -7.42 5.70 4.09
C THR A 84 -6.27 5.33 3.16
N ASN A 85 -5.05 5.12 3.68
CA ASN A 85 -3.86 4.79 2.88
C ASN A 85 -3.53 5.80 1.76
N ASP A 86 -3.64 7.10 2.03
CA ASP A 86 -3.38 8.16 1.03
C ASP A 86 -1.88 8.34 0.68
N LYS A 87 -0.99 7.54 1.29
CA LYS A 87 0.45 7.49 1.03
C LYS A 87 1.20 8.84 1.13
N PRO A 88 1.19 9.53 2.29
CA PRO A 88 2.05 10.68 2.54
C PRO A 88 3.52 10.38 2.22
N GLY A 89 4.21 11.39 1.67
CA GLY A 89 5.56 11.26 1.12
C GLY A 89 5.61 10.74 -0.31
N GLY A 90 4.49 10.31 -0.89
CA GLY A 90 4.35 10.01 -2.32
C GLY A 90 3.72 11.15 -3.12
N PRO A 91 3.76 11.08 -4.46
CA PRO A 91 3.28 12.16 -5.34
C PRO A 91 1.76 12.36 -5.28
N HIS A 92 0.99 11.32 -4.93
CA HIS A 92 -0.47 11.35 -4.95
C HIS A 92 -1.11 11.97 -3.71
N TYR A 93 -0.38 12.07 -2.58
CA TYR A 93 -0.96 12.51 -1.32
C TYR A 93 -1.57 13.92 -1.42
N LEU A 94 -0.94 14.81 -2.19
CA LEU A 94 -1.43 16.18 -2.39
C LEU A 94 -2.79 16.24 -3.08
N LEU A 95 -3.16 15.23 -3.89
CA LEU A 95 -4.44 15.19 -4.59
C LEU A 95 -5.64 15.11 -3.64
N ARG A 96 -5.44 14.65 -2.39
CA ARG A 96 -6.50 14.63 -1.37
C ARG A 96 -6.93 16.03 -0.93
N TRP A 97 -6.08 17.03 -1.17
CA TRP A 97 -6.25 18.40 -0.70
C TRP A 97 -6.55 19.39 -1.83
N THR A 98 -6.81 18.88 -3.05
CA THR A 98 -7.11 19.70 -4.24
C THR A 98 -8.47 19.32 -4.82
N SER A 99 -9.23 20.32 -5.29
CA SER A 99 -10.44 20.12 -6.10
C SER A 99 -10.18 20.67 -7.51
N PRO A 100 -9.83 19.81 -8.50
CA PRO A 100 -9.37 20.27 -9.81
C PRO A 100 -10.52 20.87 -10.64
N GLN A 101 -10.21 21.91 -11.42
CA GLN A 101 -11.10 22.47 -12.44
C GLN A 101 -10.43 22.33 -13.82
N ALA A 102 -11.16 21.79 -14.79
CA ALA A 102 -10.76 21.82 -16.19
C ALA A 102 -11.48 22.99 -16.89
N VAL A 103 -10.72 23.79 -17.64
CA VAL A 103 -11.25 24.93 -18.40
C VAL A 103 -10.96 24.68 -19.87
N LYS A 104 -12.00 24.82 -20.71
CA LYS A 104 -11.91 24.73 -22.17
C LYS A 104 -12.32 26.07 -22.75
N GLU A 105 -11.46 26.62 -23.59
CA GLU A 105 -11.76 27.78 -24.44
C GLU A 105 -11.83 27.32 -25.89
N THR A 106 -12.91 27.66 -26.59
CA THR A 106 -13.04 27.44 -28.03
C THR A 106 -12.94 28.81 -28.71
N HIS A 107 -11.98 28.97 -29.64
CA HIS A 107 -11.72 30.27 -30.28
C HIS A 107 -12.54 30.52 -31.55
N GLU A 108 -13.22 29.49 -32.07
CA GLU A 108 -14.11 29.60 -33.22
C GLU A 108 -15.58 29.34 -32.80
N PRO A 109 -16.55 30.11 -33.32
CA PRO A 109 -17.97 29.84 -33.06
C PRO A 109 -18.39 28.45 -33.53
N LEU A 110 -19.23 27.77 -32.75
CA LEU A 110 -19.85 26.51 -33.18
C LEU A 110 -20.88 26.81 -34.30
N PRO A 111 -20.72 26.24 -35.51
CA PRO A 111 -21.45 26.70 -36.70
C PRO A 111 -22.90 26.21 -36.82
N ASP A 112 -23.19 24.97 -36.43
CA ASP A 112 -24.55 24.39 -36.39
C ASP A 112 -24.63 23.40 -35.21
N TRP A 113 -25.83 23.19 -34.68
CA TRP A 113 -26.12 22.19 -33.65
C TRP A 113 -26.33 20.79 -34.24
N ARG A 114 -26.64 20.70 -35.54
CA ARG A 114 -26.84 19.43 -36.25
C ARG A 114 -25.51 18.74 -36.55
N TYR A 115 -25.54 17.42 -36.53
CA TYR A 115 -24.44 16.59 -36.99
C TYR A 115 -24.69 16.14 -38.44
N SER A 116 -23.60 15.80 -39.16
CA SER A 116 -23.65 15.46 -40.59
C SER A 116 -24.57 14.27 -40.94
N TYR A 117 -24.81 13.35 -40.01
CA TYR A 117 -25.65 12.17 -40.25
C TYR A 117 -27.16 12.44 -40.17
N MET A 118 -27.57 13.65 -39.76
CA MET A 118 -28.99 14.03 -39.64
C MET A 118 -29.55 14.65 -40.94
N GLN A 119 -28.75 14.69 -42.00
CA GLN A 119 -29.11 15.20 -43.32
C GLN A 119 -29.65 14.08 -44.21
#